data_AF-A0A7S9X6I7-F1
#
_entry.id   AF-A0A7S9X6I7-F1
#
_cell.length_a   1.000
_cell.length_b   1.000
_cell.length_c   1.000
_cell.angle_alpha   90.00
_cell.angle_beta   90.00
_cell.angle_gamma   90.00
#
_symmetry.space_group_name_H-M   'P 1'
#
loop_
_entity.id
_entity.type
_entity.pdbx_description
1 polymer ?
#
loop_
_entity_poly.entity_id
_entity_poly.type
_entity_poly.pdbx_seq_one_letter_code
_entity_poly.pdbx_strand_id
1 'polypeptide(L)'
;MKTICLLLFIITFSWCALSECTSDEAKSIGCKVTKPYNENSTKVQYLCFTDIEEYVDGSPKNIPHCITTYPRTWTVDTKPFPLFTSLAQDHFHGYISSGFKPLKTAVDDHSSAGLKQRVINGNLNTRVNGDMATIGATVMIQRDGEYSFDPSPTNNKSSVYSEKIFKNDGSFSASNFTQCRSDFIYDPNKISYCQNSASSTFDFSEKNDHIQKNLTGKNVVYARLYWGGSIYQNWKFKNEVASDFISNALNFIKGYSRIDFKVPGKEQAITIDAKPEDIFWTGSFSEYRPKSMTFEAYQGSGDHQTAIKAGISYMYVASADVTKIVQKSLGTTKEERTFYAGNIRATTTPIKYDLLEDSDRFFTRNGTQVDLGGVWGSLLFSPVNKNKYGGYWMQTNPAQYAGWILVIIYDFDDKTAIEKI
;
A
#
# COMPACT_ATOMS: atom_id res chain seq x y z
N MET A 1 26.94 7.79 -51.82
CA MET A 1 26.68 7.06 -50.56
C MET A 1 25.73 7.89 -49.72
N LYS A 2 24.67 7.29 -49.15
CA LYS A 2 23.65 8.02 -48.38
C LYS A 2 23.78 7.71 -46.89
N THR A 3 23.66 8.76 -46.08
CA THR A 3 23.56 8.73 -44.63
C THR A 3 22.33 7.93 -44.19
N ILE A 4 22.50 7.00 -43.25
CA ILE A 4 21.38 6.41 -42.50
C ILE A 4 21.75 6.47 -41.01
N CYS A 5 21.28 7.51 -40.34
CA CYS A 5 21.09 7.46 -38.89
C CYS A 5 19.75 6.79 -38.65
N LEU A 6 19.74 5.59 -38.05
CA LEU A 6 18.50 4.96 -37.60
C LEU A 6 18.55 4.72 -36.08
N LEU A 7 18.09 5.74 -35.36
CA LEU A 7 17.32 5.67 -34.10
C LEU A 7 17.44 4.36 -33.31
N LEU A 8 18.50 4.24 -32.50
CA LEU A 8 18.46 3.39 -31.31
C LEU A 8 17.65 4.11 -30.21
N PHE A 9 16.33 4.14 -30.36
CA PHE A 9 15.43 4.38 -29.22
C PHE A 9 15.38 3.10 -28.37
N ILE A 10 16.49 2.83 -27.68
CA ILE A 10 16.50 1.93 -26.54
C ILE A 10 15.80 2.68 -25.40
N ILE A 11 14.46 2.65 -25.41
CA ILE A 11 13.70 2.86 -24.19
C ILE A 11 13.83 1.56 -23.39
N THR A 12 14.99 1.39 -22.74
CA THR A 12 15.11 0.48 -21.61
C THR A 12 14.21 1.02 -20.51
N PHE A 13 12.94 0.62 -20.54
CA PHE A 13 12.21 0.48 -19.30
C PHE A 13 13.05 -0.46 -18.43
N SER A 14 13.67 0.11 -17.40
CA SER A 14 14.43 -0.64 -16.41
C SER A 14 13.46 -1.52 -15.61
N TRP A 15 13.08 -2.66 -16.20
CA TRP A 15 12.48 -3.77 -15.48
C TRP A 15 13.60 -4.41 -14.66
N CYS A 16 14.06 -3.69 -13.64
CA CYS A 16 15.02 -4.21 -12.67
C CYS A 16 14.46 -5.51 -12.11
N ALA A 17 15.14 -6.61 -12.43
CA ALA A 17 14.81 -7.92 -11.91
C ALA A 17 14.87 -7.89 -10.38
N LEU A 18 13.90 -8.54 -9.74
CA LEU A 18 13.97 -8.83 -8.32
C LEU A 18 15.30 -9.55 -8.02
N SER A 19 16.02 -9.12 -6.98
CA SER A 19 17.19 -9.83 -6.46
C SER A 19 16.82 -10.60 -5.19
N GLU A 20 17.45 -11.75 -4.94
CA GLU A 20 17.44 -12.36 -3.60
C GLU A 20 18.19 -11.45 -2.63
N CYS A 21 17.68 -11.29 -1.41
CA CYS A 21 18.40 -10.56 -0.36
C CYS A 21 19.78 -11.18 -0.09
N THR A 22 20.78 -10.33 0.12
CA THR A 22 22.01 -10.71 0.82
C THR A 22 21.71 -11.19 2.25
N SER A 23 22.70 -11.83 2.88
CA SER A 23 22.54 -12.27 4.28
C SER A 23 22.30 -11.12 5.26
N ASP A 24 22.71 -9.89 4.94
CA ASP A 24 22.60 -8.75 5.84
C ASP A 24 21.32 -7.95 5.62
N GLU A 25 20.84 -7.86 4.37
CA GLU A 25 19.47 -7.40 4.05
C GLU A 25 18.41 -8.32 4.68
N ALA A 26 18.61 -9.65 4.64
CA ALA A 26 17.70 -10.58 5.32
C ALA A 26 17.71 -10.40 6.85
N LYS A 27 18.88 -10.12 7.46
CA LYS A 27 19.00 -9.88 8.91
C LYS A 27 18.38 -8.55 9.34
N SER A 28 18.47 -7.49 8.52
CA SER A 28 18.02 -6.14 8.92
C SER A 28 16.51 -6.08 9.21
N ILE A 29 15.73 -6.92 8.52
CA ILE A 29 14.29 -7.12 8.71
C ILE A 29 13.92 -8.41 9.45
N GLY A 30 14.90 -9.13 10.00
CA GLY A 30 14.68 -10.37 10.77
C GLY A 30 14.18 -11.58 9.97
N CYS A 31 14.34 -11.59 8.64
CA CYS A 31 13.79 -12.61 7.77
C CYS A 31 14.48 -13.98 7.90
N LYS A 32 13.73 -15.01 8.29
CA LYS A 32 14.23 -16.38 8.53
C LYS A 32 14.20 -17.23 7.25
N VAL A 33 14.95 -16.81 6.23
CA VAL A 33 14.93 -17.39 4.87
C VAL A 33 15.05 -18.92 4.89
N THR A 34 14.12 -19.58 4.22
CA THR A 34 14.07 -21.04 4.09
C THR A 34 14.92 -21.48 2.89
N LYS A 35 15.97 -22.28 3.11
CA LYS A 35 16.79 -22.86 2.04
C LYS A 35 16.94 -24.38 2.23
N PRO A 36 16.77 -25.20 1.16
CA PRO A 36 16.28 -24.83 -0.17
C PRO A 36 14.78 -24.48 -0.13
N TYR A 37 14.34 -23.59 -1.03
CA TYR A 37 12.91 -23.38 -1.29
C TYR A 37 12.35 -24.58 -2.07
N ASN A 38 11.18 -25.07 -1.63
CA ASN A 38 10.44 -26.12 -2.29
C ASN A 38 9.02 -25.64 -2.60
N GLU A 39 8.74 -25.34 -3.86
CA GLU A 39 7.40 -24.89 -4.31
C GLU A 39 6.27 -25.88 -3.98
N ASN A 40 6.57 -27.17 -3.79
CA ASN A 40 5.63 -28.24 -3.46
C ASN A 40 5.53 -28.53 -1.94
N SER A 41 6.16 -27.70 -1.10
CA SER A 41 6.10 -27.81 0.36
C SER A 41 4.68 -27.77 0.93
N THR A 42 4.42 -28.59 1.94
CA THR A 42 3.23 -28.55 2.80
C THR A 42 3.44 -27.71 4.07
N LYS A 43 4.62 -27.07 4.22
CA LYS A 43 4.99 -26.20 5.34
C LYS A 43 5.15 -24.75 4.86
N VAL A 44 4.93 -23.79 5.76
CA VAL A 44 5.24 -22.37 5.57
C VAL A 44 6.72 -22.21 5.21
N GLN A 45 7.02 -21.31 4.27
CA GLN A 45 8.39 -21.00 3.84
C GLN A 45 8.59 -19.49 3.73
N TYR A 46 9.77 -19.03 4.12
CA TYR A 46 10.16 -17.62 4.09
C TYR A 46 11.16 -17.37 2.95
N LEU A 47 10.86 -16.38 2.12
CA LEU A 47 11.72 -15.88 1.05
C LEU A 47 12.12 -14.44 1.36
N CYS A 48 13.24 -13.97 0.83
CA CYS A 48 13.64 -12.57 0.96
C CYS A 48 14.05 -12.04 -0.41
N PHE A 49 13.42 -10.94 -0.82
CA PHE A 49 13.69 -10.25 -2.08
C PHE A 49 13.98 -8.78 -1.81
N THR A 50 14.79 -8.16 -2.67
CA THR A 50 15.05 -6.72 -2.60
C THR A 50 14.34 -5.98 -3.74
N ASP A 51 13.52 -5.01 -3.37
CA ASP A 51 12.98 -4.02 -4.30
C ASP A 51 14.09 -3.05 -4.69
N ILE A 52 14.58 -3.23 -5.92
CA ILE A 52 15.53 -2.34 -6.56
C ILE A 52 14.76 -1.09 -7.03
N GLU A 53 14.67 -0.13 -6.11
CA GLU A 53 14.38 1.26 -6.39
C GLU A 53 15.68 2.09 -6.38
N GLU A 54 15.64 3.28 -6.94
CA GLU A 54 16.73 4.27 -6.88
C GLU A 54 16.35 5.39 -5.91
N TYR A 55 17.30 6.24 -5.52
CA TYR A 55 17.07 7.55 -4.95
C TYR A 55 16.96 8.62 -6.05
N VAL A 56 16.57 9.86 -5.71
CA VAL A 56 16.57 11.00 -6.65
C VAL A 56 17.94 11.25 -7.31
N ASP A 57 19.05 10.88 -6.65
CA ASP A 57 20.42 11.00 -7.18
C ASP A 57 20.87 9.80 -8.06
N GLY A 58 19.98 8.81 -8.28
CA GLY A 58 20.27 7.60 -9.05
C GLY A 58 21.04 6.51 -8.28
N SER A 59 21.35 6.70 -7.00
CA SER A 59 21.95 5.64 -6.17
C SER A 59 20.92 4.57 -5.80
N PRO A 60 21.31 3.30 -5.60
CA PRO A 60 20.38 2.21 -5.29
C PRO A 60 19.82 2.34 -3.87
N LYS A 61 18.51 2.08 -3.73
CA LYS A 61 17.75 2.24 -2.49
C LYS A 61 17.56 0.93 -1.71
N ASN A 62 17.56 -0.21 -2.40
CA ASN A 62 17.47 -1.57 -1.88
C ASN A 62 16.53 -1.73 -0.67
N ILE A 63 15.23 -1.86 -0.91
CA ILE A 63 14.25 -2.10 0.16
C ILE A 63 14.00 -3.62 0.28
N PRO A 64 14.37 -4.29 1.38
CA PRO A 64 14.24 -5.74 1.50
C PRO A 64 12.83 -6.13 2.01
N HIS A 65 12.24 -7.16 1.40
CA HIS A 65 10.91 -7.70 1.68
C HIS A 65 10.99 -9.15 2.18
N CYS A 66 10.30 -9.49 3.28
CA CYS A 66 10.28 -10.84 3.84
C CYS A 66 8.97 -11.56 3.50
N ILE A 67 8.99 -12.29 2.39
CA ILE A 67 7.80 -12.93 1.84
C ILE A 67 7.56 -14.28 2.51
N THR A 68 6.51 -14.36 3.33
CA THR A 68 6.03 -15.60 3.94
C THR A 68 5.00 -16.27 3.03
N THR A 69 5.34 -17.45 2.51
CA THR A 69 4.47 -18.26 1.64
C THR A 69 3.80 -19.39 2.42
N TYR A 70 2.50 -19.61 2.17
CA TYR A 70 1.68 -20.57 2.92
C TYR A 70 1.39 -21.87 2.16
N PRO A 71 1.08 -22.97 2.86
CA PRO A 71 0.72 -24.24 2.25
C PRO A 71 -0.51 -24.17 1.32
N ARG A 72 -0.53 -25.12 0.41
CA ARG A 72 -1.39 -25.20 -0.79
C ARG A 72 -2.87 -25.47 -0.45
N THR A 73 -3.80 -24.71 -1.02
CA THR A 73 -5.26 -24.99 -0.98
C THR A 73 -5.65 -26.14 -1.89
N TRP A 74 -6.82 -26.74 -1.66
CA TRP A 74 -7.36 -27.83 -2.46
C TRP A 74 -8.69 -27.40 -3.15
N THR A 75 -9.51 -28.33 -3.66
CA THR A 75 -10.72 -28.00 -4.44
C THR A 75 -12.00 -28.64 -3.88
N VAL A 76 -13.13 -28.09 -4.30
CA VAL A 76 -14.47 -28.64 -4.13
C VAL A 76 -15.02 -28.98 -5.51
N ASP A 77 -15.38 -30.25 -5.71
CA ASP A 77 -15.95 -30.74 -6.96
C ASP A 77 -17.48 -30.85 -6.84
N THR A 78 -18.18 -30.31 -7.83
CA THR A 78 -19.63 -30.50 -7.97
C THR A 78 -19.91 -31.90 -8.52
N LYS A 79 -20.95 -32.59 -8.01
CA LYS A 79 -21.28 -33.95 -8.46
C LYS A 79 -21.59 -33.97 -9.97
N PRO A 80 -21.19 -35.02 -10.72
CA PRO A 80 -21.48 -35.12 -12.14
C PRO A 80 -22.99 -35.16 -12.42
N PHE A 81 -23.40 -34.58 -13.56
CA PHE A 81 -24.77 -34.70 -14.05
C PHE A 81 -25.11 -36.18 -14.36
N PRO A 82 -26.20 -36.76 -13.81
CA PRO A 82 -26.53 -38.18 -13.99
C PRO A 82 -26.77 -38.62 -15.45
N LEU A 83 -27.01 -37.68 -16.36
CA LEU A 83 -27.34 -37.92 -17.77
C LEU A 83 -26.19 -37.62 -18.75
N PHE A 84 -25.13 -36.95 -18.30
CA PHE A 84 -24.01 -36.54 -19.17
C PHE A 84 -22.68 -36.70 -18.44
N THR A 85 -21.94 -37.76 -18.77
CA THR A 85 -20.66 -38.14 -18.13
C THR A 85 -19.49 -37.19 -18.44
N SER A 86 -19.72 -36.10 -19.16
CA SER A 86 -18.70 -35.19 -19.70
C SER A 86 -19.03 -33.70 -19.57
N LEU A 87 -20.08 -33.30 -18.84
CA LEU A 87 -20.49 -31.91 -18.70
C LEU A 87 -20.64 -31.50 -17.21
N ALA A 88 -20.09 -30.33 -16.89
CA ALA A 88 -20.03 -29.71 -15.56
C ALA A 88 -19.22 -30.46 -14.47
N GLN A 89 -17.91 -30.64 -14.70
CA GLN A 89 -16.95 -30.60 -13.59
C GLN A 89 -16.64 -29.13 -13.27
N ASP A 90 -17.36 -28.54 -12.33
CA ASP A 90 -17.01 -27.21 -11.84
C ASP A 90 -16.04 -27.34 -10.64
N HIS A 91 -14.75 -27.34 -10.94
CA HIS A 91 -13.69 -27.35 -9.93
C HIS A 91 -13.57 -25.98 -9.26
N PHE A 92 -14.02 -25.83 -8.02
CA PHE A 92 -13.80 -24.61 -7.25
C PHE A 92 -12.60 -24.72 -6.33
N HIS A 93 -11.73 -23.73 -6.32
CA HIS A 93 -10.59 -23.68 -5.40
C HIS A 93 -11.05 -23.09 -4.07
N GLY A 94 -10.93 -23.88 -3.00
CA GLY A 94 -11.44 -23.55 -1.66
C GLY A 94 -10.67 -24.27 -0.56
N TYR A 95 -10.87 -23.86 0.68
CA TYR A 95 -10.14 -24.41 1.83
C TYR A 95 -10.88 -25.63 2.43
N ILE A 96 -10.69 -26.82 1.85
CA ILE A 96 -11.20 -28.11 2.37
C ILE A 96 -10.25 -29.26 1.97
N SER A 97 -10.59 -30.52 2.30
CA SER A 97 -10.19 -31.81 1.70
C SER A 97 -10.76 -32.05 0.29
N SER A 98 -10.03 -32.45 -0.76
CA SER A 98 -8.56 -32.58 -0.96
C SER A 98 -8.21 -32.95 -2.42
N GLY A 99 -7.10 -32.47 -3.01
CA GLY A 99 -6.49 -33.16 -4.18
C GLY A 99 -5.99 -32.40 -5.44
N PHE A 100 -5.80 -31.08 -5.47
CA PHE A 100 -5.47 -30.36 -6.74
C PHE A 100 -4.37 -29.26 -6.62
N LYS A 101 -4.10 -28.54 -7.73
CA LYS A 101 -3.09 -27.47 -7.81
C LYS A 101 -3.43 -26.28 -6.89
N PRO A 102 -2.42 -25.55 -6.37
CA PRO A 102 -2.62 -24.56 -5.32
C PRO A 102 -3.09 -23.20 -5.82
N LEU A 103 -3.76 -22.44 -4.94
CA LEU A 103 -3.56 -21.00 -4.86
C LEU A 103 -2.23 -20.73 -4.14
N LYS A 104 -1.32 -19.96 -4.73
CA LYS A 104 -0.22 -19.33 -3.99
C LYS A 104 -0.70 -18.07 -3.28
N THR A 105 -0.21 -17.85 -2.06
CA THR A 105 -0.38 -16.60 -1.33
C THR A 105 0.89 -16.27 -0.56
N ALA A 106 1.10 -14.97 -0.39
CA ALA A 106 2.24 -14.37 0.26
C ALA A 106 1.75 -13.32 1.25
N VAL A 107 2.39 -13.28 2.42
CA VAL A 107 2.31 -12.17 3.38
C VAL A 107 3.69 -11.53 3.43
N ASP A 108 3.71 -10.20 3.47
CA ASP A 108 4.90 -9.38 3.62
C ASP A 108 4.68 -8.43 4.81
N ASP A 109 5.60 -8.42 5.76
CA ASP A 109 5.41 -7.72 7.03
C ASP A 109 6.75 -7.22 7.59
N HIS A 110 6.91 -5.90 7.59
CA HIS A 110 8.05 -5.20 8.20
C HIS A 110 7.64 -4.45 9.49
N SER A 111 6.39 -4.60 9.97
CA SER A 111 5.93 -3.99 11.23
C SER A 111 6.67 -4.53 12.47
N SER A 112 7.25 -5.72 12.36
CA SER A 112 7.94 -6.42 13.45
C SER A 112 9.34 -5.87 13.80
N ALA A 113 9.89 -4.93 13.03
CA ALA A 113 11.24 -4.38 13.23
C ALA A 113 11.43 -3.57 14.54
N GLY A 114 10.33 -3.24 15.22
CA GLY A 114 10.31 -2.48 16.46
C GLY A 114 10.53 -0.97 16.26
N LEU A 115 9.84 -0.16 17.06
CA LEU A 115 10.05 1.29 17.04
C LEU A 115 11.41 1.62 17.66
N LYS A 116 12.39 1.96 16.80
CA LYS A 116 13.71 2.45 17.24
C LYS A 116 13.57 3.89 17.71
N GLN A 117 13.91 4.17 18.97
CA GLN A 117 14.06 5.55 19.45
C GLN A 117 15.15 6.24 18.62
N ARG A 118 14.78 7.29 17.89
CA ARG A 118 15.70 8.02 17.01
C ARG A 118 16.53 9.01 17.81
N VAL A 119 17.82 9.04 17.51
CA VAL A 119 18.83 9.93 18.11
C VAL A 119 18.86 11.26 17.36
N ILE A 120 18.82 12.39 18.08
CA ILE A 120 18.86 13.75 17.50
C ILE A 120 20.29 14.28 17.64
N ASN A 121 20.98 14.56 16.53
CA ASN A 121 22.36 15.09 16.50
C ASN A 121 23.37 14.29 17.36
N GLY A 122 23.19 12.97 17.48
CA GLY A 122 24.03 12.10 18.32
C GLY A 122 23.56 11.93 19.78
N ASN A 123 22.57 12.71 20.23
CA ASN A 123 22.02 12.64 21.59
C ASN A 123 20.65 11.94 21.63
N LEU A 124 20.45 11.09 22.65
CA LEU A 124 19.19 10.36 22.86
C LEU A 124 18.03 11.25 23.31
N ASN A 125 18.33 12.34 24.03
CA ASN A 125 17.41 13.37 24.46
C ASN A 125 18.12 14.72 24.42
N THR A 126 17.48 15.73 23.84
CA THR A 126 17.82 17.15 24.02
C THR A 126 16.68 17.77 24.81
N ARG A 127 16.97 18.54 25.86
CA ARG A 127 15.94 19.33 26.54
C ARG A 127 15.46 20.41 25.56
N VAL A 128 14.15 20.52 25.39
CA VAL A 128 13.50 21.53 24.56
C VAL A 128 12.63 22.38 25.48
N ASN A 129 12.78 23.70 25.45
CA ASN A 129 11.93 24.65 26.14
C ASN A 129 10.90 25.20 25.13
N GLY A 130 10.01 24.31 24.70
CA GLY A 130 9.04 24.56 23.65
C GLY A 130 8.05 23.41 23.56
N ASP A 131 7.51 23.16 22.37
CA ASP A 131 6.41 22.21 22.18
C ASP A 131 6.52 21.47 20.84
N MET A 132 5.64 20.48 20.66
CA MET A 132 5.40 19.83 19.39
C MET A 132 4.20 20.47 18.70
N ALA A 133 4.27 20.61 17.38
CA ALA A 133 3.11 20.94 16.56
C ALA A 133 3.03 20.00 15.36
N THR A 134 1.81 19.68 14.95
CA THR A 134 1.55 18.71 13.87
C THR A 134 0.48 19.26 12.94
N ILE A 135 0.74 19.13 11.64
CA ILE A 135 -0.27 19.33 10.59
C ILE A 135 -0.31 18.10 9.70
N GLY A 136 -1.37 17.95 8.92
CA GLY A 136 -1.49 16.88 7.95
C GLY A 136 -2.74 17.01 7.11
N ALA A 137 -2.83 16.22 6.07
CA ALA A 137 -4.02 16.18 5.23
C ALA A 137 -4.16 14.83 4.51
N THR A 138 -5.42 14.44 4.29
CA THR A 138 -5.80 13.26 3.52
C THR A 138 -5.89 13.65 2.05
N VAL A 139 -5.14 12.96 1.17
CA VAL A 139 -5.21 13.17 -0.29
C VAL A 139 -6.31 12.34 -0.95
N MET A 140 -6.82 11.30 -0.28
CA MET A 140 -7.92 10.45 -0.74
C MET A 140 -9.20 10.67 0.07
N ILE A 141 -10.26 11.15 -0.58
CA ILE A 141 -11.55 11.47 0.05
C ILE A 141 -12.70 10.67 -0.56
N GLN A 142 -13.86 10.62 0.12
CA GLN A 142 -15.09 10.12 -0.50
C GLN A 142 -15.45 10.99 -1.73
N ARG A 143 -15.97 10.38 -2.81
CA ARG A 143 -16.36 11.11 -4.03
C ARG A 143 -17.33 12.25 -3.74
N ASP A 144 -18.26 12.02 -2.82
CA ASP A 144 -19.33 12.96 -2.48
C ASP A 144 -18.90 14.01 -1.42
N GLY A 145 -17.59 14.18 -1.20
CA GLY A 145 -17.00 15.24 -0.36
C GLY A 145 -17.12 15.05 1.15
N GLU A 146 -18.04 14.21 1.63
CA GLU A 146 -18.31 14.01 3.06
C GLU A 146 -17.69 12.71 3.60
N TYR A 147 -16.77 12.82 4.57
CA TYR A 147 -16.59 11.75 5.55
C TYR A 147 -17.62 11.93 6.67
N SER A 148 -18.81 11.36 6.48
CA SER A 148 -19.73 11.23 7.61
C SER A 148 -19.19 10.17 8.56
N PHE A 149 -18.72 10.60 9.74
CA PHE A 149 -18.36 9.72 10.85
C PHE A 149 -19.60 9.17 11.59
N ASP A 150 -20.81 9.39 11.07
CA ASP A 150 -22.02 8.69 11.51
C ASP A 150 -21.84 7.17 11.30
N PRO A 151 -21.72 6.37 12.37
CA PRO A 151 -21.51 4.92 12.27
C PRO A 151 -22.82 4.15 12.02
N SER A 152 -23.88 4.83 11.56
CA SER A 152 -25.16 4.21 11.27
C SER A 152 -25.06 3.15 10.16
N PRO A 153 -25.55 1.91 10.39
CA PRO A 153 -25.59 0.87 9.35
C PRO A 153 -26.59 1.18 8.22
N THR A 154 -27.44 2.20 8.36
CA THR A 154 -28.33 2.67 7.27
C THR A 154 -27.67 3.74 6.40
N ASN A 155 -26.47 4.22 6.77
CA ASN A 155 -25.71 5.18 5.99
C ASN A 155 -24.85 4.45 4.95
N ASN A 156 -25.31 4.45 3.68
CA ASN A 156 -24.58 3.84 2.56
C ASN A 156 -23.19 4.47 2.29
N LYS A 157 -22.79 5.53 3.03
CA LYS A 157 -21.44 6.13 3.02
C LYS A 157 -20.39 5.36 3.86
N SER A 158 -20.68 4.11 4.25
CA SER A 158 -19.69 3.22 4.89
C SER A 158 -18.41 3.16 4.07
N SER A 159 -17.26 3.29 4.76
CA SER A 159 -15.98 3.66 4.14
C SER A 159 -15.44 2.69 3.11
N VAL A 160 -15.86 1.42 3.17
CA VAL A 160 -15.47 0.32 2.27
C VAL A 160 -16.30 0.23 0.98
N TYR A 161 -17.49 0.84 0.95
CA TYR A 161 -18.38 0.84 -0.21
C TYR A 161 -18.47 2.21 -0.90
N SER A 162 -18.15 3.30 -0.20
CA SER A 162 -18.05 4.65 -0.78
C SER A 162 -16.96 4.70 -1.86
N GLU A 163 -17.28 5.20 -3.05
CA GLU A 163 -16.25 5.51 -4.04
C GLU A 163 -15.30 6.61 -3.53
N LYS A 164 -14.03 6.50 -3.91
CA LYS A 164 -12.97 7.43 -3.50
C LYS A 164 -12.45 8.24 -4.68
N ILE A 165 -11.99 9.46 -4.40
CA ILE A 165 -11.30 10.33 -5.35
C ILE A 165 -10.03 10.91 -4.71
N PHE A 166 -9.08 11.33 -5.54
CA PHE A 166 -7.90 12.07 -5.09
C PHE A 166 -8.13 13.57 -5.17
N LYS A 167 -7.78 14.30 -4.11
CA LYS A 167 -7.60 15.75 -4.14
C LYS A 167 -6.28 16.11 -4.83
N ASN A 168 -6.22 17.26 -5.49
CA ASN A 168 -4.97 17.85 -5.99
C ASN A 168 -4.92 19.37 -5.71
N ASP A 169 -5.12 19.78 -4.46
CA ASP A 169 -5.23 21.21 -4.12
C ASP A 169 -3.88 21.98 -4.18
N GLY A 170 -2.75 21.26 -4.17
CA GLY A 170 -1.42 21.82 -4.43
C GLY A 170 -1.06 21.96 -5.90
N SER A 171 -1.95 21.54 -6.82
CA SER A 171 -1.76 21.54 -8.27
C SER A 171 -0.49 20.79 -8.72
N PHE A 172 -0.26 19.60 -8.17
CA PHE A 172 0.90 18.77 -8.52
C PHE A 172 0.71 18.14 -9.90
N SER A 173 1.79 18.01 -10.67
CA SER A 173 1.81 17.26 -11.94
C SER A 173 1.66 15.76 -11.68
N ALA A 174 1.08 15.04 -12.66
CA ALA A 174 0.93 13.59 -12.54
C ALA A 174 2.32 12.94 -12.54
N SER A 175 2.55 12.06 -11.57
CA SER A 175 3.85 11.44 -11.32
C SER A 175 3.80 9.94 -11.57
N ASN A 176 4.84 9.39 -12.21
CA ASN A 176 4.97 7.95 -12.43
C ASN A 176 5.10 7.14 -11.12
N PHE A 177 5.28 7.81 -9.98
CA PHE A 177 5.26 7.18 -8.65
C PHE A 177 3.83 7.07 -8.09
N THR A 178 2.84 7.79 -8.63
CA THR A 178 1.44 7.79 -8.18
C THR A 178 0.53 6.97 -9.12
N GLN A 179 0.52 5.64 -8.96
CA GLN A 179 -0.40 4.80 -9.72
C GLN A 179 -1.84 5.02 -9.29
N CYS A 180 -2.65 5.54 -10.20
CA CYS A 180 -4.09 5.55 -10.08
C CYS A 180 -4.65 4.40 -10.89
N ARG A 181 -5.28 3.43 -10.23
CA ARG A 181 -6.26 2.60 -10.94
C ARG A 181 -7.68 2.99 -10.56
N SER A 182 -8.45 3.27 -11.60
CA SER A 182 -9.91 3.13 -11.65
C SER A 182 -10.31 1.83 -12.37
N ASP A 183 -9.33 1.08 -12.90
CA ASP A 183 -9.56 -0.20 -13.57
C ASP A 183 -9.55 -1.37 -12.58
N PHE A 184 -10.52 -2.26 -12.75
CA PHE A 184 -10.78 -3.40 -11.87
C PHE A 184 -9.82 -4.58 -12.07
N ILE A 185 -9.04 -4.58 -13.15
CA ILE A 185 -8.03 -5.61 -13.46
C ILE A 185 -6.65 -4.93 -13.57
N TYR A 186 -5.62 -5.55 -13.00
CA TYR A 186 -4.23 -5.18 -13.28
C TYR A 186 -3.91 -5.38 -14.77
N ASP A 187 -3.65 -4.29 -15.49
CA ASP A 187 -2.96 -4.28 -16.78
C ASP A 187 -1.60 -3.57 -16.61
N PRO A 188 -0.45 -4.23 -16.87
CA PRO A 188 0.87 -3.60 -16.80
C PRO A 188 1.12 -2.55 -17.88
N ASN A 189 0.40 -2.63 -19.01
CA ASN A 189 0.61 -1.77 -20.18
C ASN A 189 -0.25 -0.49 -20.14
N LYS A 190 -1.29 -0.48 -19.30
CA LYS A 190 -2.21 0.64 -19.12
C LYS A 190 -2.02 1.26 -17.74
N ILE A 191 -0.97 2.06 -17.59
CA ILE A 191 -0.67 2.78 -16.35
C ILE A 191 -1.23 4.20 -16.43
N SER A 192 -2.37 4.45 -15.79
CA SER A 192 -2.81 5.81 -15.47
C SER A 192 -2.15 6.29 -14.18
N TYR A 193 -1.48 7.44 -14.26
CA TYR A 193 -0.99 8.15 -13.09
C TYR A 193 -1.95 9.28 -12.74
N CYS A 194 -2.35 9.40 -11.47
CA CYS A 194 -3.11 10.54 -11.01
C CYS A 194 -2.16 11.63 -10.52
N GLN A 195 -2.69 12.83 -10.48
CA GLN A 195 -2.23 13.86 -9.57
C GLN A 195 -2.89 13.61 -8.21
N ASN A 196 -2.12 13.62 -7.13
CA ASN A 196 -2.71 13.85 -5.82
C ASN A 196 -1.87 14.82 -5.01
N SER A 197 -2.53 15.68 -4.24
CA SER A 197 -1.91 16.57 -3.25
C SER A 197 -2.97 17.15 -2.32
N ALA A 198 -2.57 17.38 -1.08
CA ALA A 198 -3.39 18.07 -0.09
C ALA A 198 -2.56 19.06 0.71
N SER A 199 -3.17 20.20 1.03
CA SER A 199 -2.60 21.28 1.81
C SER A 199 -2.95 21.17 3.29
N SER A 200 -2.09 21.68 4.16
CA SER A 200 -2.37 21.86 5.58
C SER A 200 -1.58 23.05 6.12
N THR A 201 -2.15 23.76 7.10
CA THR A 201 -1.58 25.01 7.64
C THR A 201 -1.39 24.87 9.14
N PHE A 202 -0.24 25.27 9.68
CA PHE A 202 -0.06 25.33 11.13
C PHE A 202 -0.93 26.45 11.71
N ASP A 203 -1.87 26.08 12.58
CA ASP A 203 -2.54 27.03 13.45
C ASP A 203 -1.88 27.03 14.85
N PHE A 204 -1.64 28.23 15.36
CA PHE A 204 -1.09 28.50 16.68
C PHE A 204 -1.99 29.46 17.48
N SER A 205 -3.25 29.65 17.07
CA SER A 205 -4.24 30.51 17.71
C SER A 205 -4.44 30.21 19.22
N GLU A 206 -4.31 28.94 19.62
CA GLU A 206 -4.35 28.51 21.03
C GLU A 206 -3.05 28.78 21.82
N LYS A 207 -1.95 29.16 21.16
CA LYS A 207 -0.67 29.49 21.80
C LYS A 207 -0.61 30.97 22.13
N ASN A 208 0.31 31.37 23.01
CA ASN A 208 0.46 32.76 23.41
C ASN A 208 0.93 33.68 22.26
N ASP A 209 0.69 34.98 22.43
CA ASP A 209 1.07 36.06 21.52
C ASP A 209 2.53 36.00 21.03
N HIS A 210 3.46 35.58 21.90
CA HIS A 210 4.87 35.51 21.54
C HIS A 210 5.14 34.36 20.56
N ILE A 211 4.61 33.16 20.81
CA ILE A 211 4.71 32.02 19.89
C ILE A 211 4.04 32.36 18.56
N GLN A 212 2.81 32.91 18.60
CA GLN A 212 2.08 33.29 17.37
C GLN A 212 2.90 34.22 16.46
N LYS A 213 3.57 35.23 17.05
CA LYS A 213 4.30 36.28 16.32
C LYS A 213 5.77 35.95 16.01
N ASN A 214 6.40 35.00 16.72
CA ASN A 214 7.85 34.77 16.61
C ASN A 214 8.23 33.33 16.22
N LEU A 215 7.31 32.36 16.27
CA LEU A 215 7.59 30.99 15.82
C LEU A 215 7.82 30.97 14.31
N THR A 216 9.08 30.72 13.95
CA THR A 216 9.59 30.61 12.57
C THR A 216 10.47 29.36 12.44
N GLY A 217 10.96 29.08 11.23
CA GLY A 217 11.91 28.01 10.97
C GLY A 217 13.18 28.07 11.82
N LYS A 218 13.58 29.25 12.33
CA LYS A 218 14.75 29.39 13.22
C LYS A 218 14.58 28.66 14.56
N ASN A 219 13.34 28.52 15.04
CA ASN A 219 13.01 27.83 16.29
C ASN A 219 12.88 26.31 16.12
N VAL A 220 12.74 25.82 14.88
CA VAL A 220 12.53 24.39 14.61
C VAL A 220 13.83 23.64 14.84
N VAL A 221 13.86 22.83 15.91
CA VAL A 221 15.00 21.95 16.24
C VAL A 221 14.89 20.60 15.54
N TYR A 222 13.68 20.20 15.15
CA TYR A 222 13.41 18.95 14.44
C TYR A 222 12.13 19.06 13.59
N ALA A 223 12.12 18.49 12.39
CA ALA A 223 10.90 18.29 11.61
C ALA A 223 10.94 16.97 10.83
N ARG A 224 9.80 16.26 10.80
CA ARG A 224 9.66 14.98 10.10
C ARG A 224 8.35 14.92 9.32
N LEU A 225 8.49 14.60 8.04
CA LEU A 225 7.37 14.32 7.15
C LEU A 225 7.09 12.81 7.20
N TYR A 226 5.84 12.46 7.43
CA TYR A 226 5.30 11.11 7.34
C TYR A 226 4.27 11.07 6.22
N TRP A 227 4.18 9.95 5.52
CA TRP A 227 3.12 9.69 4.55
C TRP A 227 2.79 8.21 4.52
N GLY A 228 1.59 7.89 4.07
CA GLY A 228 1.15 6.52 3.97
C GLY A 228 -0.08 6.39 3.10
N GLY A 229 -0.34 5.16 2.68
CA GLY A 229 -1.47 4.85 1.83
C GLY A 229 -1.74 3.36 1.76
N SER A 230 -2.88 3.06 1.16
CA SER A 230 -3.31 1.72 0.80
C SER A 230 -3.17 1.50 -0.71
N ILE A 231 -2.54 0.39 -1.07
CA ILE A 231 -2.49 -0.14 -2.43
C ILE A 231 -3.33 -1.43 -2.43
N TYR A 232 -4.31 -1.49 -3.30
CA TYR A 232 -5.20 -2.63 -3.48
C TYR A 232 -5.54 -2.79 -4.96
N GLN A 233 -5.64 -4.04 -5.42
CA GLN A 233 -6.09 -4.34 -6.77
C GLN A 233 -6.58 -5.78 -6.89
N ASN A 234 -7.75 -5.99 -7.49
CA ASN A 234 -8.14 -7.30 -8.04
C ASN A 234 -7.40 -7.55 -9.37
N TRP A 235 -6.88 -8.75 -9.60
CA TRP A 235 -6.03 -9.01 -10.76
C TRP A 235 -6.16 -10.39 -11.37
N LYS A 236 -5.69 -10.50 -12.61
CA LYS A 236 -5.71 -11.72 -13.42
C LYS A 236 -4.37 -11.88 -14.13
N PHE A 237 -3.39 -12.44 -13.42
CA PHE A 237 -2.19 -12.97 -14.06
C PHE A 237 -2.57 -14.27 -14.78
N LYS A 238 -2.39 -14.34 -16.10
CA LYS A 238 -2.61 -15.58 -16.85
C LYS A 238 -1.48 -16.58 -16.54
N ASN A 239 -1.84 -17.86 -16.51
CA ASN A 239 -1.18 -18.96 -15.77
C ASN A 239 0.27 -19.36 -16.18
N GLU A 240 0.99 -18.61 -17.03
CA GLU A 240 2.16 -19.16 -17.73
C GLU A 240 3.50 -19.08 -16.98
N VAL A 241 3.65 -18.24 -15.94
CA VAL A 241 4.84 -18.33 -15.06
C VAL A 241 4.53 -18.06 -13.60
N ALA A 242 4.57 -19.12 -12.78
CA ALA A 242 4.35 -19.05 -11.35
C ALA A 242 5.56 -18.53 -10.54
N SER A 243 6.64 -18.14 -11.23
CA SER A 243 7.76 -17.32 -10.72
C SER A 243 7.38 -15.84 -10.63
N ASP A 244 6.46 -15.38 -11.48
CA ASP A 244 6.32 -13.95 -11.75
C ASP A 244 5.28 -13.28 -10.84
N PHE A 245 4.43 -14.03 -10.14
CA PHE A 245 3.37 -13.42 -9.32
C PHE A 245 3.92 -12.60 -8.13
N ILE A 246 5.01 -13.03 -7.49
CA ILE A 246 5.68 -12.26 -6.42
C ILE A 246 6.33 -11.02 -7.03
N SER A 247 7.09 -11.19 -8.12
CA SER A 247 7.75 -10.08 -8.83
C SER A 247 6.75 -9.04 -9.36
N ASN A 248 5.58 -9.48 -9.84
CA ASN A 248 4.50 -8.60 -10.29
C ASN A 248 3.82 -7.88 -9.12
N ALA A 249 3.62 -8.56 -7.98
CA ALA A 249 3.09 -7.94 -6.76
C ALA A 249 4.02 -6.82 -6.25
N LEU A 250 5.32 -7.11 -6.17
CA LEU A 250 6.34 -6.15 -5.73
C LEU A 250 6.51 -5.01 -6.73
N ASN A 251 6.63 -5.29 -8.03
CA ASN A 251 6.60 -4.26 -9.08
C ASN A 251 5.34 -3.38 -9.06
N PHE A 252 4.19 -3.90 -8.61
CA PHE A 252 2.96 -3.13 -8.49
C PHE A 252 2.96 -2.17 -7.28
N ILE A 253 3.63 -2.50 -6.17
CA ILE A 253 3.67 -1.60 -5.00
C ILE A 253 4.69 -0.47 -5.15
N LYS A 254 5.80 -0.68 -5.89
CA LYS A 254 6.94 0.25 -6.07
C LYS A 254 6.57 1.74 -6.20
N GLY A 255 7.35 2.60 -5.56
CA GLY A 255 7.18 4.05 -5.49
C GLY A 255 6.53 4.54 -4.19
N TYR A 256 6.15 3.63 -3.28
CA TYR A 256 5.63 3.97 -1.95
C TYR A 256 6.65 4.72 -1.07
N SER A 257 7.94 4.54 -1.35
CA SER A 257 9.08 5.07 -0.61
C SER A 257 9.40 6.55 -0.88
N ARG A 258 8.59 7.23 -1.71
CA ARG A 258 8.76 8.62 -2.16
C ARG A 258 7.52 9.48 -1.90
N ILE A 259 7.72 10.78 -1.76
CA ILE A 259 6.68 11.80 -1.73
C ILE A 259 7.19 13.11 -2.34
N ASP A 260 6.32 13.89 -2.97
CA ASP A 260 6.64 15.28 -3.33
C ASP A 260 6.14 16.24 -2.25
N PHE A 261 7.00 17.18 -1.85
CA PHE A 261 6.75 18.12 -0.75
C PHE A 261 7.00 19.57 -1.21
N LYS A 262 5.96 20.40 -1.13
CA LYS A 262 5.99 21.82 -1.52
C LYS A 262 5.80 22.69 -0.29
N VAL A 263 6.76 23.58 -0.08
CA VAL A 263 6.90 24.38 1.13
C VAL A 263 6.57 25.85 0.86
N PRO A 264 6.27 26.66 1.90
CA PRO A 264 6.03 28.09 1.74
C PRO A 264 7.15 28.80 0.98
N GLY A 265 6.76 29.79 0.16
CA GLY A 265 7.69 30.55 -0.68
C GLY A 265 8.37 29.77 -1.81
N LYS A 266 7.92 28.54 -2.12
CA LYS A 266 8.42 27.73 -3.25
C LYS A 266 7.28 27.27 -4.16
N GLU A 267 7.41 27.57 -5.45
CA GLU A 267 6.43 27.16 -6.47
C GLU A 267 6.55 25.67 -6.83
N GLN A 268 7.79 25.18 -6.93
CA GLN A 268 8.11 23.79 -7.27
C GLN A 268 8.14 22.91 -6.02
N ALA A 269 7.64 21.68 -6.15
CA ALA A 269 7.77 20.66 -5.13
C ALA A 269 9.19 20.06 -5.11
N ILE A 270 9.59 19.53 -3.96
CA ILE A 270 10.85 18.83 -3.73
C ILE A 270 10.49 17.36 -3.53
N THR A 271 11.05 16.46 -4.35
CA THR A 271 10.90 15.01 -4.13
C THR A 271 11.74 14.57 -2.94
N ILE A 272 11.13 13.82 -2.02
CA ILE A 272 11.73 13.30 -0.80
C ILE A 272 11.68 11.77 -0.82
N ASP A 273 12.84 11.15 -0.64
CA ASP A 273 12.97 9.71 -0.42
C ASP A 273 12.97 9.39 1.09
N ALA A 274 12.15 8.44 1.53
CA ALA A 274 12.38 7.75 2.80
C ALA A 274 13.61 6.83 2.69
N LYS A 275 14.29 6.55 3.80
CA LYS A 275 15.29 5.48 3.86
C LYS A 275 14.61 4.13 4.14
N PRO A 276 15.19 2.97 3.77
CA PRO A 276 14.60 1.66 4.06
C PRO A 276 14.23 1.44 5.54
N GLU A 277 15.04 1.95 6.48
CA GLU A 277 14.76 1.86 7.92
C GLU A 277 13.64 2.81 8.42
N ASP A 278 13.17 3.73 7.58
CA ASP A 278 12.13 4.71 7.87
C ASP A 278 10.78 4.37 7.19
N ILE A 279 10.64 3.15 6.66
CA ILE A 279 9.45 2.62 5.98
C ILE A 279 8.94 1.35 6.69
N PHE A 280 7.66 1.33 7.01
CA PHE A 280 6.94 0.19 7.58
C PHE A 280 5.80 -0.20 6.63
N TRP A 281 5.57 -1.49 6.49
CA TRP A 281 4.47 -2.01 5.69
C TRP A 281 3.95 -3.35 6.19
N THR A 282 2.73 -3.64 5.77
CA THR A 282 2.10 -4.95 5.87
C THR A 282 1.27 -5.19 4.61
N GLY A 283 1.31 -6.40 4.08
CA GLY A 283 0.52 -6.74 2.91
C GLY A 283 0.27 -8.24 2.75
N SER A 284 -0.77 -8.55 1.98
CA SER A 284 -1.10 -9.90 1.54
C SER A 284 -1.48 -9.86 0.07
N PHE A 285 -1.02 -10.86 -0.68
CA PHE A 285 -1.40 -11.02 -2.08
C PHE A 285 -1.58 -12.50 -2.47
N SER A 286 -2.36 -12.72 -3.52
CA SER A 286 -2.76 -14.06 -3.98
C SER A 286 -2.66 -14.23 -5.48
N GLU A 287 -2.37 -15.44 -5.92
CA GLU A 287 -2.34 -15.83 -7.33
C GLU A 287 -3.77 -16.03 -7.87
N TYR A 288 -4.06 -15.52 -9.06
CA TYR A 288 -5.34 -15.77 -9.72
C TYR A 288 -5.45 -17.22 -10.19
N ARG A 289 -6.48 -17.93 -9.70
CA ARG A 289 -6.95 -19.19 -10.28
C ARG A 289 -8.40 -19.01 -10.74
N PRO A 290 -8.74 -19.42 -11.98
CA PRO A 290 -10.14 -19.56 -12.39
C PRO A 290 -10.91 -20.41 -11.39
N LYS A 291 -12.19 -20.06 -11.17
CA LYS A 291 -13.08 -20.71 -10.21
C LYS A 291 -12.53 -20.73 -8.76
N SER A 292 -11.80 -19.70 -8.34
CA SER A 292 -11.47 -19.49 -6.91
C SER A 292 -12.55 -18.68 -6.16
N MET A 293 -12.81 -19.04 -4.89
CA MET A 293 -13.74 -18.36 -3.96
C MET A 293 -13.51 -18.80 -2.50
N THR A 294 -14.19 -18.18 -1.53
CA THR A 294 -14.26 -18.67 -0.13
C THR A 294 -15.20 -19.87 0.01
N PHE A 295 -15.08 -20.61 1.11
CA PHE A 295 -16.00 -21.70 1.42
C PHE A 295 -17.40 -21.17 1.78
N GLU A 296 -17.46 -20.02 2.42
CA GLU A 296 -18.66 -19.27 2.81
C GLU A 296 -19.45 -18.82 1.57
N ALA A 297 -18.78 -18.31 0.53
CA ALA A 297 -19.40 -17.99 -0.77
C ALA A 297 -19.90 -19.25 -1.49
N TYR A 298 -19.13 -20.34 -1.47
CA TYR A 298 -19.58 -21.62 -2.01
C TYR A 298 -20.86 -22.10 -1.30
N GLN A 299 -20.86 -22.17 0.04
CA GLN A 299 -22.03 -22.64 0.81
C GLN A 299 -23.22 -21.67 0.72
N GLY A 300 -22.99 -20.36 0.55
CA GLY A 300 -24.03 -19.35 0.68
C GLY A 300 -24.51 -19.21 2.13
N SER A 301 -23.57 -19.28 3.08
CA SER A 301 -23.85 -19.24 4.52
C SER A 301 -22.70 -18.58 5.28
N GLY A 302 -23.01 -17.84 6.35
CA GLY A 302 -22.04 -17.00 7.07
C GLY A 302 -21.95 -15.59 6.51
N ASP A 303 -20.97 -14.81 6.95
CA ASP A 303 -20.92 -13.36 6.71
C ASP A 303 -20.25 -12.97 5.37
N HIS A 304 -19.62 -13.91 4.67
CA HIS A 304 -18.75 -13.68 3.50
C HIS A 304 -19.25 -14.43 2.25
N GLN A 305 -20.51 -14.19 1.86
CA GLN A 305 -21.19 -14.94 0.80
C GLN A 305 -20.97 -14.38 -0.63
N THR A 306 -20.44 -13.16 -0.76
CA THR A 306 -20.21 -12.52 -2.05
C THR A 306 -19.00 -13.10 -2.78
N ALA A 307 -19.02 -13.08 -4.12
CA ALA A 307 -17.87 -13.53 -4.89
C ALA A 307 -16.65 -12.63 -4.65
N ILE A 308 -15.49 -13.25 -4.51
CA ILE A 308 -14.20 -12.57 -4.38
C ILE A 308 -13.16 -13.24 -5.28
N LYS A 309 -12.11 -12.51 -5.65
CA LYS A 309 -11.05 -12.99 -6.54
C LYS A 309 -9.66 -12.61 -6.05
N ALA A 310 -8.64 -13.22 -6.64
CA ALA A 310 -7.26 -12.93 -6.28
C ALA A 310 -6.88 -11.46 -6.50
N GLY A 311 -5.97 -10.98 -5.68
CA GLY A 311 -5.56 -9.59 -5.67
C GLY A 311 -4.44 -9.32 -4.68
N ILE A 312 -4.33 -8.05 -4.30
CA ILE A 312 -3.38 -7.54 -3.31
C ILE A 312 -4.08 -6.55 -2.40
N SER A 313 -3.67 -6.56 -1.13
CA SER A 313 -3.79 -5.42 -0.23
C SER A 313 -2.43 -5.18 0.41
N TYR A 314 -1.93 -3.95 0.33
CA TYR A 314 -0.66 -3.52 0.89
C TYR A 314 -0.85 -2.15 1.52
N MET A 315 -0.47 -2.03 2.79
CA MET A 315 -0.58 -0.83 3.60
C MET A 315 0.82 -0.42 4.03
N TYR A 316 1.17 0.84 3.85
CA TYR A 316 2.50 1.34 4.23
C TYR A 316 2.44 2.71 4.90
N VAL A 317 3.50 2.98 5.67
CA VAL A 317 3.86 4.30 6.19
C VAL A 317 5.36 4.48 5.95
N ALA A 318 5.73 5.61 5.36
CA ALA A 318 7.10 6.01 5.10
C ALA A 318 7.34 7.40 5.68
N SER A 319 8.60 7.74 5.95
CA SER A 319 8.94 9.03 6.58
C SER A 319 10.35 9.51 6.29
N ALA A 320 10.58 10.81 6.43
CA ALA A 320 11.86 11.45 6.16
C ALA A 320 12.10 12.68 7.06
N ASP A 321 13.36 12.89 7.44
CA ASP A 321 13.79 14.11 8.12
C ASP A 321 13.77 15.29 7.14
N VAL A 322 12.95 16.30 7.43
CA VAL A 322 12.80 17.51 6.63
C VAL A 322 13.19 18.77 7.39
N THR A 323 13.90 18.63 8.52
CA THR A 323 14.27 19.71 9.45
C THR A 323 14.87 20.91 8.71
N LYS A 324 15.92 20.67 7.89
CA LYS A 324 16.60 21.74 7.12
C LYS A 324 15.75 22.37 6.02
N ILE A 325 14.67 21.72 5.59
CA ILE A 325 13.74 22.26 4.59
C ILE A 325 12.76 23.19 5.32
N VAL A 326 12.14 22.71 6.39
CA VAL A 326 11.18 23.47 7.22
C VAL A 326 11.84 24.68 7.89
N GLN A 327 13.07 24.54 8.40
CA GLN A 327 13.87 25.64 8.96
C GLN A 327 14.06 26.81 7.98
N LYS A 328 14.03 26.56 6.66
CA LYS A 328 14.23 27.57 5.61
C LYS A 328 12.93 28.17 5.08
N SER A 329 11.77 27.61 5.39
CA SER A 329 10.48 28.00 4.79
C SER A 329 9.40 28.39 5.78
N LEU A 330 9.43 27.87 7.03
CA LEU A 330 8.42 28.18 8.03
C LEU A 330 8.56 29.64 8.51
N GLY A 331 7.47 30.39 8.45
CA GLY A 331 7.39 31.76 8.96
C GLY A 331 6.18 32.01 9.85
N THR A 332 5.69 33.24 9.81
CA THR A 332 4.70 33.78 10.74
C THR A 332 3.31 33.98 10.15
N THR A 333 3.20 34.24 8.83
CA THR A 333 1.89 34.38 8.18
C THR A 333 1.23 33.02 7.93
N LYS A 334 -0.05 33.04 7.52
CA LYS A 334 -0.80 31.84 7.15
C LYS A 334 -0.14 31.14 5.95
N GLU A 335 0.30 31.91 4.96
CA GLU A 335 0.96 31.46 3.73
C GLU A 335 2.32 30.85 4.07
N GLU A 336 3.09 31.52 4.95
CA GLU A 336 4.37 31.04 5.50
C GLU A 336 4.25 29.81 6.42
N ARG A 337 3.02 29.38 6.73
CA ARG A 337 2.68 28.21 7.55
C ARG A 337 1.93 27.12 6.79
N THR A 338 1.67 27.32 5.49
CA THR A 338 0.92 26.38 4.65
C THR A 338 1.83 25.49 3.82
N PHE A 339 1.77 24.19 4.06
CA PHE A 339 2.55 23.16 3.39
C PHE A 339 1.64 22.28 2.54
N TYR A 340 2.19 21.73 1.46
CA TYR A 340 1.50 20.79 0.58
C TYR A 340 2.37 19.55 0.43
N ALA A 341 1.77 18.37 0.51
CA ALA A 341 2.43 17.15 0.08
C ALA A 341 1.49 16.32 -0.79
N GLY A 342 2.09 15.52 -1.68
CA GLY A 342 1.38 14.87 -2.76
C GLY A 342 2.25 13.89 -3.52
N ASN A 343 1.68 13.37 -4.61
CA ASN A 343 2.19 12.22 -5.35
C ASN A 343 2.43 10.99 -4.44
N ILE A 344 1.51 10.79 -3.49
CA ILE A 344 1.48 9.66 -2.55
C ILE A 344 0.96 8.42 -3.29
N ARG A 345 1.70 7.32 -3.23
CA ARG A 345 1.31 6.03 -3.83
C ARG A 345 0.08 5.43 -3.14
N ALA A 346 -1.07 5.45 -3.79
CA ALA A 346 -2.27 4.76 -3.31
C ALA A 346 -3.23 4.49 -4.46
N THR A 347 -4.12 3.52 -4.29
CA THR A 347 -5.11 3.13 -5.29
C THR A 347 -6.52 3.40 -4.80
N THR A 348 -7.36 3.94 -5.68
CA THR A 348 -8.81 3.82 -5.55
C THR A 348 -9.28 2.47 -6.06
N THR A 349 -10.46 2.02 -5.67
CA THR A 349 -11.09 0.82 -6.25
C THR A 349 -12.59 1.08 -6.37
N PRO A 350 -13.10 1.32 -7.58
CA PRO A 350 -14.55 1.35 -7.80
C PRO A 350 -15.12 -0.07 -7.67
N ILE A 351 -16.31 -0.17 -7.10
CA ILE A 351 -17.07 -1.42 -7.10
C ILE A 351 -17.41 -1.76 -8.55
N LYS A 352 -17.16 -3.00 -8.97
CA LYS A 352 -17.63 -3.51 -10.27
C LYS A 352 -18.42 -4.79 -10.09
N TYR A 353 -19.48 -4.90 -10.89
CA TYR A 353 -20.32 -6.09 -10.96
C TYR A 353 -19.79 -7.14 -11.94
N ASP A 354 -18.65 -6.85 -12.59
CA ASP A 354 -17.96 -7.76 -13.51
C ASP A 354 -17.10 -8.78 -12.75
N LEU A 355 -16.99 -9.99 -13.30
CA LEU A 355 -16.02 -11.00 -12.88
C LEU A 355 -14.75 -10.91 -13.73
N LEU A 356 -13.65 -11.48 -13.21
CA LEU A 356 -12.38 -11.51 -13.95
C LEU A 356 -12.38 -12.46 -15.16
N GLU A 357 -13.29 -13.43 -15.19
CA GLU A 357 -13.61 -14.33 -16.32
C GLU A 357 -15.12 -14.65 -16.28
N ASP A 358 -15.78 -14.77 -17.43
CA ASP A 358 -17.20 -15.21 -17.48
C ASP A 358 -17.38 -16.65 -16.96
N SER A 359 -16.38 -17.51 -17.14
CA SER A 359 -16.38 -18.91 -16.65
C SER A 359 -16.38 -19.02 -15.12
N ASP A 360 -16.10 -17.92 -14.41
CA ASP A 360 -16.10 -17.84 -12.95
C ASP A 360 -17.47 -17.46 -12.38
N ARG A 361 -18.48 -17.22 -13.22
CA ARG A 361 -19.81 -16.70 -12.82
C ARG A 361 -20.78 -17.73 -12.29
N PHE A 362 -20.74 -18.95 -12.81
CA PHE A 362 -21.73 -19.97 -12.50
C PHE A 362 -21.11 -21.17 -11.80
N PHE A 363 -21.85 -21.71 -10.82
CA PHE A 363 -21.49 -22.95 -10.14
C PHE A 363 -22.69 -23.81 -9.79
N THR A 364 -22.48 -25.10 -9.61
CA THR A 364 -23.53 -26.04 -9.17
C THR A 364 -23.46 -26.26 -7.65
N ARG A 365 -24.51 -25.87 -6.92
CA ARG A 365 -24.66 -26.15 -5.47
C ARG A 365 -25.86 -27.06 -5.25
N ASN A 366 -25.64 -28.24 -4.67
CA ASN A 366 -26.67 -29.25 -4.38
C ASN A 366 -27.58 -29.60 -5.58
N GLY A 367 -27.04 -29.53 -6.82
CA GLY A 367 -27.78 -29.78 -8.07
C GLY A 367 -28.51 -28.56 -8.65
N THR A 368 -28.42 -27.38 -8.01
CA THR A 368 -28.94 -26.11 -8.52
C THR A 368 -27.81 -25.24 -9.05
N GLN A 369 -28.00 -24.62 -10.21
CA GLN A 369 -27.06 -23.61 -10.74
C GLN A 369 -27.22 -22.30 -9.98
N VAL A 370 -26.10 -21.72 -9.54
CA VAL A 370 -26.02 -20.47 -8.78
C VAL A 370 -25.18 -19.47 -9.58
N ASP A 371 -25.69 -18.24 -9.71
CA ASP A 371 -24.94 -17.08 -10.22
C ASP A 371 -24.24 -16.40 -9.04
N LEU A 372 -22.93 -16.17 -9.17
CA LEU A 372 -22.08 -15.54 -8.16
C LEU A 372 -22.21 -14.01 -8.13
N GLY A 373 -22.76 -13.41 -9.18
CA GLY A 373 -22.86 -11.96 -9.32
C GLY A 373 -21.49 -11.27 -9.41
N GLY A 374 -21.41 -10.05 -8.87
CA GLY A 374 -20.21 -9.22 -8.92
C GLY A 374 -19.14 -9.57 -7.89
N VAL A 375 -17.95 -8.99 -8.04
CA VAL A 375 -16.79 -9.24 -7.18
C VAL A 375 -16.58 -8.12 -6.16
N TRP A 376 -16.65 -8.44 -4.87
CA TRP A 376 -16.62 -7.47 -3.78
C TRP A 376 -15.44 -7.74 -2.83
N GLY A 377 -14.29 -7.15 -3.12
CA GLY A 377 -13.05 -7.40 -2.36
C GLY A 377 -12.14 -8.47 -2.99
N SER A 378 -11.06 -8.79 -2.30
CA SER A 378 -10.05 -9.78 -2.71
C SER A 378 -10.02 -11.00 -1.79
N LEU A 379 -9.70 -12.15 -2.38
CA LEU A 379 -9.36 -13.41 -1.72
C LEU A 379 -7.91 -13.32 -1.23
N LEU A 380 -7.72 -12.97 0.03
CA LEU A 380 -6.40 -12.83 0.67
C LEU A 380 -6.23 -13.83 1.82
N PHE A 381 -4.99 -14.04 2.26
CA PHE A 381 -4.68 -14.95 3.36
C PHE A 381 -4.35 -14.16 4.63
N SER A 382 -5.11 -14.41 5.69
CA SER A 382 -4.87 -13.85 7.01
C SER A 382 -4.14 -14.86 7.89
N PRO A 383 -2.89 -14.59 8.31
CA PRO A 383 -2.16 -15.47 9.19
C PRO A 383 -2.75 -15.41 10.61
N VAL A 384 -2.99 -16.58 11.21
CA VAL A 384 -3.54 -16.67 12.57
C VAL A 384 -2.68 -17.60 13.40
N ASN A 385 -2.08 -17.04 14.44
CA ASN A 385 -1.27 -17.79 15.40
C ASN A 385 -2.06 -18.98 15.98
N LYS A 386 -1.40 -20.14 16.09
CA LYS A 386 -1.97 -21.43 16.54
C LYS A 386 -2.94 -22.11 15.56
N ASN A 387 -3.25 -21.55 14.39
CA ASN A 387 -3.94 -22.31 13.34
C ASN A 387 -3.00 -23.40 12.77
N LYS A 388 -3.45 -24.66 12.73
CA LYS A 388 -2.65 -25.82 12.24
C LYS A 388 -2.21 -25.73 10.77
N TYR A 389 -2.79 -24.82 10.00
CA TYR A 389 -2.46 -24.53 8.60
C TYR A 389 -1.88 -23.10 8.41
N GLY A 390 -1.59 -22.38 9.49
CA GLY A 390 -0.96 -21.05 9.48
C GLY A 390 -1.92 -19.85 9.38
N GLY A 391 -3.19 -20.07 9.03
CA GLY A 391 -4.16 -18.98 8.84
C GLY A 391 -5.43 -19.41 8.10
N TYR A 392 -6.20 -18.41 7.66
CA TYR A 392 -7.45 -18.55 6.93
C TYR A 392 -7.46 -17.72 5.65
N TRP A 393 -8.20 -18.18 4.65
CA TRP A 393 -8.56 -17.36 3.50
C TRP A 393 -9.74 -16.47 3.87
N MET A 394 -9.65 -15.18 3.58
CA MET A 394 -10.67 -14.21 3.93
C MET A 394 -11.07 -13.35 2.73
N GLN A 395 -12.32 -12.91 2.74
CA GLN A 395 -12.74 -11.74 1.99
C GLN A 395 -12.14 -10.50 2.64
N THR A 396 -11.27 -9.80 1.91
CA THR A 396 -10.76 -8.50 2.34
C THR A 396 -11.33 -7.43 1.43
N ASN A 397 -12.20 -6.58 1.98
CA ASN A 397 -12.60 -5.34 1.33
C ASN A 397 -11.46 -4.32 1.47
N PRO A 398 -11.22 -3.49 0.44
CA PRO A 398 -10.10 -2.56 0.45
C PRO A 398 -10.24 -1.49 1.54
N ALA A 399 -9.32 -1.46 2.48
CA ALA A 399 -9.01 -0.22 3.18
C ALA A 399 -8.51 0.77 2.12
N GLN A 400 -9.16 1.92 1.98
CA GLN A 400 -8.83 2.95 0.99
C GLN A 400 -8.53 4.27 1.70
N TYR A 401 -7.24 4.59 1.85
CA TYR A 401 -6.74 5.83 2.44
C TYR A 401 -5.42 6.26 1.80
N ALA A 402 -5.14 7.56 1.86
CA ALA A 402 -3.83 8.13 1.53
C ALA A 402 -3.70 9.51 2.18
N GLY A 403 -2.56 9.82 2.78
CA GLY A 403 -2.35 11.11 3.45
C GLY A 403 -0.94 11.30 3.99
N TRP A 404 -0.69 12.50 4.50
CA TRP A 404 0.60 12.91 5.05
C TRP A 404 0.43 13.69 6.35
N ILE A 405 1.49 13.70 7.15
CA ILE A 405 1.61 14.42 8.42
C ILE A 405 3.00 15.05 8.49
N LEU A 406 3.09 16.33 8.81
CA LEU A 406 4.32 17.02 9.16
C LEU A 406 4.32 17.31 10.66
N VAL A 407 5.28 16.74 11.38
CA VAL A 407 5.55 17.04 12.79
C VAL A 407 6.74 18.00 12.86
N ILE A 408 6.62 19.04 13.69
CA ILE A 408 7.73 19.90 14.10
C ILE A 408 7.89 19.87 15.61
N ILE A 409 9.14 19.96 16.08
CA ILE A 409 9.49 20.29 17.45
C ILE A 409 10.22 21.62 17.38
N TYR A 410 9.78 22.59 18.18
CA TYR A 410 10.38 23.92 18.24
C TYR A 410 10.85 24.26 19.65
N ASP A 411 11.88 25.08 19.72
CA ASP A 411 12.54 25.51 20.95
C ASP A 411 12.60 27.04 21.01
N PHE A 412 12.32 27.59 22.19
CA PHE A 412 12.57 28.99 22.53
C PHE A 412 13.57 28.98 23.69
N ASP A 413 14.73 29.60 23.49
CA ASP A 413 15.85 29.44 24.43
C ASP A 413 15.53 29.85 25.88
N ASP A 414 16.31 29.34 26.84
CA ASP A 414 16.10 29.62 28.27
C ASP A 414 16.03 31.14 28.56
N LYS A 415 16.71 31.98 27.77
CA LYS A 415 16.67 33.45 27.92
C LYS A 415 15.29 34.01 27.57
N THR A 416 14.72 33.58 26.44
CA THR A 416 13.38 33.97 26.01
C THR A 416 12.30 33.45 26.95
N ALA A 417 12.53 32.29 27.58
CA ALA A 417 11.65 31.74 28.62
C ALA A 417 11.74 32.49 29.97
N ILE A 418 12.92 33.01 30.33
CA ILE A 418 13.16 33.72 31.61
C ILE A 418 12.61 35.15 31.61
N GLU A 419 12.53 35.84 30.47
CA GLU A 419 12.03 37.23 30.40
C GLU A 419 10.52 37.41 30.70
N LYS A 420 9.77 36.33 30.99
CA LYS A 420 8.31 36.37 31.21
C LYS A 420 7.79 35.45 32.33
N ILE A 421 8.38 35.56 33.51
CA ILE A 421 7.73 35.23 34.80
C ILE A 421 7.43 36.53 35.53
#